data_AF-A0A7S3MVE9-F1
#
_entry.id   AF-A0A7S3MVE9-F1
#
_cell.length_a   1.000
_cell.length_b   1.000
_cell.length_c   1.000
_cell.angle_alpha   90.00
_cell.angle_beta   90.00
_cell.angle_gamma   90.00
#
_symmetry.space_group_name_H-M   'P 1'
#
loop_
_entity.id
_entity.type
_entity.pdbx_description
1 polymer ?
#
loop_
_entity_poly.entity_id
_entity_poly.type
_entity_poly.pdbx_seq_one_letter_code
_entity_poly.pdbx_strand_id
1 'polypeptide(L)'
;GIKMQESEYYPSDMSKTRLRLLRSSDMHLHKVGLLKDHAWNSIRLFGFAKQAHFIDINEGNSQPFTLPFFSKSKRCQLLLADISQLKLELEKMGHTMKKPRSFAELDECLCSIASAKKRGFPTLLEGIDHEVKGKLEFILGQKEKVDEMQAQVDFMIEQQVVLERARTVIFGVRQ
;
A
#
# COMPACT_ATOMS: atom_id res chain seq x y z
N GLY A 1 1.30 -36.17 -0.52
CA GLY A 1 0.32 -36.42 0.56
C GLY A 1 1.04 -36.29 1.88
N ILE A 2 0.61 -35.36 2.73
CA ILE A 2 1.22 -35.13 4.06
C ILE A 2 0.46 -36.02 5.05
N LYS A 3 1.15 -36.98 5.68
CA LYS A 3 0.63 -37.68 6.85
C LYS A 3 0.90 -36.81 8.07
N MET A 4 -0.14 -36.22 8.65
CA MET A 4 -0.09 -35.72 10.03
C MET A 4 -0.41 -36.90 10.95
N GLN A 5 0.47 -37.19 11.90
CA GLN A 5 0.11 -38.01 13.06
C GLN A 5 -0.82 -37.17 13.94
N GLU A 6 -2.03 -37.67 14.16
CA GLU A 6 -2.95 -37.14 15.15
C GLU A 6 -2.35 -37.40 16.54
N SER A 7 -1.96 -36.34 17.27
CA SER A 7 -1.78 -36.42 18.70
C SER A 7 -3.04 -35.88 19.37
N GLU A 8 -3.71 -36.74 20.13
CA GLU A 8 -4.93 -36.47 20.88
C GLU A 8 -4.79 -35.22 21.79
N TYR A 9 -5.75 -34.30 21.70
CA TYR A 9 -5.83 -33.11 22.55
C TYR A 9 -7.01 -33.24 23.52
N TYR A 10 -6.73 -33.48 24.79
CA TYR A 10 -7.70 -33.33 25.89
C TYR A 10 -7.56 -31.93 26.52
N PRO A 11 -8.64 -31.14 26.65
CA PRO A 11 -8.59 -29.88 27.37
C PRO A 11 -9.06 -30.06 28.82
N SER A 12 -8.13 -30.08 29.76
CA SER A 12 -8.45 -29.88 31.18
C SER A 12 -7.32 -29.12 31.86
N ASP A 13 -7.41 -27.79 31.92
CA ASP A 13 -6.86 -27.01 33.04
C ASP A 13 -7.11 -25.50 32.88
N MET A 14 -8.13 -24.99 33.58
CA MET A 14 -8.31 -23.55 33.84
C MET A 14 -7.21 -22.96 34.73
N SER A 15 -6.39 -23.81 35.37
CA SER A 15 -5.24 -23.44 36.21
C SER A 15 -4.06 -22.85 35.39
N LYS A 16 -3.87 -23.32 34.15
CA LYS A 16 -2.75 -22.91 33.27
C LYS A 16 -2.88 -21.48 32.77
N THR A 17 -4.10 -20.98 32.60
CA THR A 17 -4.34 -19.62 32.10
C THR A 17 -3.93 -18.55 33.13
N ARG A 18 -4.09 -18.82 34.43
CA ARG A 18 -3.70 -17.89 35.50
C ARG A 18 -2.18 -17.78 35.69
N LEU A 19 -1.41 -18.85 35.44
CA LEU A 19 0.05 -18.86 35.60
C LEU A 19 0.80 -18.15 34.45
N ARG A 20 0.22 -18.11 33.24
CA ARG A 20 0.80 -17.40 32.08
C ARG A 20 0.85 -15.87 32.22
N LEU A 21 0.17 -15.31 33.23
CA LEU A 21 0.23 -13.87 33.54
C LEU A 21 1.50 -13.47 34.33
N LEU A 22 2.19 -14.43 34.95
CA LEU A 22 3.32 -14.16 35.85
C LEU A 22 4.69 -14.45 35.21
N ARG A 23 4.73 -15.20 34.10
CA ARG A 23 5.95 -15.59 33.38
C ARG A 23 5.69 -15.57 31.88
N SER A 24 6.74 -15.37 31.08
CA SER A 24 6.67 -15.47 29.62
C SER A 24 6.18 -16.85 29.20
N SER A 25 5.48 -16.92 28.06
CA SER A 25 5.09 -18.19 27.47
C SER A 25 6.32 -18.94 26.95
N ASP A 26 6.27 -20.27 26.99
CA ASP A 26 7.32 -21.11 26.41
C ASP A 26 7.41 -20.85 24.89
N MET A 27 8.63 -20.63 24.42
CA MET A 27 8.92 -20.42 23.00
C MET A 27 9.72 -21.59 22.44
N HIS A 28 9.32 -22.08 21.27
CA HIS A 28 9.99 -23.18 20.57
C HIS A 28 10.62 -22.70 19.27
N LEU A 29 11.88 -23.06 19.05
CA LEU A 29 12.60 -22.77 17.81
C LEU A 29 12.34 -23.88 16.79
N HIS A 30 11.81 -23.51 15.62
CA HIS A 30 11.55 -24.44 14.53
C HIS A 30 12.29 -24.04 13.26
N LYS A 31 12.97 -24.99 12.62
CA LYS A 31 13.52 -24.84 11.28
C LYS A 31 12.53 -25.38 10.26
N VAL A 32 12.05 -24.52 9.36
CA VAL A 32 11.04 -24.87 8.36
C VAL A 32 11.67 -24.91 6.96
N GLY A 33 11.56 -26.05 6.28
CA GLY A 33 11.89 -26.17 4.86
C GLY A 33 10.68 -25.84 4.00
N LEU A 34 10.77 -24.82 3.14
CA LEU A 34 9.70 -24.43 2.22
C LEU A 34 10.06 -24.78 0.78
N LEU A 35 9.14 -25.43 0.07
CA LEU A 35 9.24 -25.61 -1.38
C LEU A 35 9.01 -24.27 -2.08
N LYS A 36 9.83 -23.96 -3.09
CA LYS A 36 9.82 -22.67 -3.80
C LYS A 36 8.43 -22.30 -4.35
N ASP A 37 7.71 -23.28 -4.89
CA ASP A 37 6.39 -23.07 -5.51
C ASP A 37 5.27 -22.81 -4.50
N HIS A 38 5.47 -23.20 -3.24
CA HIS A 38 4.51 -23.02 -2.15
C HIS A 38 4.92 -21.96 -1.13
N ALA A 39 6.15 -21.45 -1.24
CA ALA A 39 6.74 -20.52 -0.27
C ALA A 39 5.82 -19.32 0.00
N TRP A 40 5.22 -18.73 -1.04
CA TRP A 40 4.30 -17.60 -0.88
C TRP A 40 3.06 -17.93 -0.03
N ASN A 41 2.42 -19.06 -0.32
CA ASN A 41 1.21 -19.48 0.40
C ASN A 41 1.54 -19.83 1.86
N SER A 42 2.68 -20.50 2.10
CA SER A 42 3.15 -20.80 3.45
C SER A 42 3.47 -19.54 4.24
N ILE A 43 4.19 -18.58 3.66
CA ILE A 43 4.49 -17.28 4.30
C ILE A 43 3.20 -16.53 4.64
N ARG A 44 2.24 -16.52 3.71
CA ARG A 44 0.91 -15.91 3.93
C ARG A 44 0.19 -16.55 5.12
N LEU A 45 0.19 -17.88 5.22
CA LEU A 45 -0.41 -18.60 6.35
C LEU A 45 0.26 -18.27 7.68
N PHE A 46 1.59 -18.22 7.74
CA PHE A 46 2.29 -17.81 8.95
C PHE A 46 1.93 -16.38 9.37
N GLY A 47 1.82 -15.46 8.41
CA GLY A 47 1.38 -14.09 8.65
C GLY A 47 -0.05 -14.01 9.19
N PHE A 48 -0.97 -14.84 8.68
CA PHE A 48 -2.35 -14.90 9.19
C PHE A 48 -2.46 -15.47 10.58
N ALA A 49 -1.72 -16.54 10.87
CA ALA A 49 -1.77 -17.20 12.17
C ALA A 49 -1.24 -16.30 13.30
N LYS A 50 -0.34 -15.35 13.00
CA LYS A 50 0.31 -14.45 13.97
C LYS A 50 0.98 -15.19 15.15
N GLN A 51 1.45 -16.41 14.90
CA GLN A 51 2.02 -17.30 15.92
C GLN A 51 3.52 -17.53 15.73
N ALA A 52 4.14 -16.91 14.74
CA ALA A 52 5.55 -17.09 14.41
C ALA A 52 6.32 -15.77 14.53
N HIS A 53 7.49 -15.85 15.15
CA HIS A 53 8.53 -14.82 15.08
C HIS A 53 9.65 -15.34 14.19
N PHE A 54 10.03 -14.58 13.16
CA PHE A 54 11.10 -14.94 12.24
C PHE A 54 12.44 -14.40 12.73
N ILE A 55 13.48 -15.22 12.62
CA ILE A 55 14.88 -14.84 12.90
C ILE A 55 15.56 -14.60 11.55
N ASP A 56 16.27 -13.48 11.44
CA ASP A 56 17.08 -13.22 10.25
C ASP A 56 18.33 -14.10 10.27
N ILE A 57 18.40 -15.04 9.34
CA ILE A 57 19.53 -15.96 9.20
C ILE A 57 20.67 -15.37 8.35
N ASN A 58 20.44 -14.24 7.67
CA ASN A 58 21.41 -13.61 6.78
C ASN A 58 22.11 -12.39 7.43
N GLU A 59 21.75 -12.08 8.68
CA GLU A 59 22.33 -10.97 9.44
C GLU A 59 23.87 -11.08 9.50
N GLY A 60 24.56 -10.00 9.15
CA GLY A 60 26.03 -9.91 9.18
C GLY A 60 26.80 -10.59 8.04
N ASN A 61 26.17 -11.47 7.25
CA ASN A 61 26.86 -12.28 6.24
C ASN A 61 26.51 -11.91 4.79
N SER A 62 25.55 -11.02 4.56
CA SER A 62 25.08 -10.67 3.22
C SER A 62 24.77 -9.19 3.10
N GLN A 63 25.16 -8.60 1.97
CA GLN A 63 24.76 -7.23 1.65
C GLN A 63 23.28 -7.20 1.24
N PRO A 64 22.50 -6.17 1.60
CA PRO A 64 21.06 -6.17 1.35
C PRO A 64 20.65 -6.39 -0.11
N PHE A 65 21.45 -5.91 -1.05
CA PHE A 65 21.19 -6.03 -2.50
C PHE A 65 21.53 -7.40 -3.09
N THR A 66 22.30 -8.23 -2.37
CA THR A 66 22.60 -9.61 -2.78
C THR A 66 21.56 -10.59 -2.29
N LEU A 67 20.63 -10.15 -1.42
CA LEU A 67 19.60 -11.01 -0.86
C LEU A 67 18.59 -11.44 -1.93
N PRO A 68 18.09 -12.69 -1.86
CA PRO A 68 16.94 -13.12 -2.64
C PRO A 68 15.76 -12.17 -2.44
N PHE A 69 15.04 -11.88 -3.53
CA PHE A 69 13.87 -11.00 -3.55
C PHE A 69 14.13 -9.51 -3.31
N PHE A 70 15.39 -9.05 -3.20
CA PHE A 70 15.70 -7.61 -3.08
C PHE A 70 15.02 -6.77 -4.17
N SER A 71 15.11 -7.19 -5.44
CA SER A 71 14.48 -6.48 -6.56
C SER A 71 12.96 -6.39 -6.43
N LYS A 72 12.31 -7.44 -5.93
CA LYS A 72 10.86 -7.45 -5.66
C LYS A 72 10.49 -6.53 -4.50
N SER A 73 11.29 -6.53 -3.43
CA SER A 73 11.12 -5.62 -2.30
C SER A 73 11.27 -4.16 -2.74
N LYS A 74 12.33 -3.85 -3.51
CA LYS A 74 12.57 -2.52 -4.05
C LYS A 74 11.43 -2.06 -4.96
N ARG A 75 10.90 -2.96 -5.80
CA ARG A 75 9.73 -2.67 -6.63
C ARG A 75 8.50 -2.32 -5.80
N CYS A 76 8.21 -3.09 -4.73
CA CYS A 76 7.11 -2.77 -3.82
C CYS A 76 7.30 -1.42 -3.13
N GLN A 77 8.53 -1.06 -2.74
CA GLN A 77 8.81 0.26 -2.16
C GLN A 77 8.53 1.40 -3.13
N LEU A 78 8.96 1.28 -4.39
CA LEU A 78 8.68 2.28 -5.42
C LEU A 78 7.17 2.40 -5.68
N LEU A 79 6.48 1.26 -5.80
CA LEU A 79 5.03 1.25 -5.98
C LEU A 79 4.28 1.90 -4.81
N LEU A 80 4.75 1.71 -3.57
CA LEU A 80 4.19 2.39 -2.40
C LEU A 80 4.39 3.91 -2.45
N ALA A 81 5.52 4.38 -2.98
CA ALA A 81 5.75 5.80 -3.19
C ALA A 81 4.76 6.37 -4.22
N ASP A 82 4.58 5.68 -5.36
CA ASP A 82 3.63 6.08 -6.41
C ASP A 82 2.18 6.13 -5.88
N ILE A 83 1.75 5.11 -5.12
CA ILE A 83 0.43 5.08 -4.47
C ILE A 83 0.29 6.23 -3.45
N SER A 84 1.35 6.56 -2.72
CA SER A 84 1.33 7.66 -1.75
C SER A 84 1.18 9.01 -2.45
N GLN A 85 1.84 9.19 -3.60
CA GLN A 85 1.69 10.38 -4.43
C GLN A 85 0.27 10.49 -5.00
N LEU A 86 -0.28 9.40 -5.54
CA LEU A 86 -1.68 9.35 -5.98
C LEU A 86 -2.65 9.74 -4.86
N LYS A 87 -2.44 9.20 -3.65
CA LYS A 87 -3.24 9.52 -2.47
C LYS A 87 -3.19 11.02 -2.15
N LEU A 88 -2.01 11.63 -2.21
CA LEU A 88 -1.83 13.06 -1.95
C LEU A 88 -2.61 13.92 -2.96
N GLU A 89 -2.54 13.59 -4.25
CA GLU A 89 -3.26 14.36 -5.28
C GLU A 89 -4.78 14.16 -5.17
N LEU A 90 -5.26 12.96 -4.83
CA LEU A 90 -6.68 12.71 -4.55
C LEU A 90 -7.18 13.50 -3.34
N GLU A 91 -6.38 13.58 -2.27
CA GLU A 91 -6.71 14.34 -1.06
C GLU A 91 -6.80 15.85 -1.34
N LYS A 92 -5.94 16.40 -2.22
CA LYS A 92 -6.03 17.80 -2.68
C LYS A 92 -7.34 18.10 -3.41
N MET A 93 -7.89 17.12 -4.13
CA MET A 93 -9.19 17.21 -4.81
C MET A 93 -10.39 16.92 -3.89
N GLY A 94 -10.17 16.73 -2.58
CA GLY A 94 -11.23 16.47 -1.60
C GLY A 94 -11.68 15.00 -1.52
N HIS A 95 -10.99 14.08 -2.18
CA HIS A 95 -11.30 12.65 -2.10
C HIS A 95 -10.52 11.98 -0.95
N THR A 96 -11.26 11.36 -0.01
CA THR A 96 -10.66 10.61 1.09
C THR A 96 -10.60 9.11 0.78
N MET A 97 -9.40 8.53 0.86
CA MET A 97 -9.22 7.09 0.73
C MET A 97 -9.67 6.36 2.00
N LYS A 98 -10.58 5.41 1.86
CA LYS A 98 -10.96 4.49 2.95
C LYS A 98 -9.88 3.44 3.13
N LYS A 99 -9.31 3.39 4.33
CA LYS A 99 -8.41 2.31 4.72
C LYS A 99 -9.24 1.08 5.13
N PRO A 100 -8.81 -0.14 4.78
CA PRO A 100 -9.41 -1.35 5.32
C PRO A 100 -9.33 -1.34 6.86
N ARG A 101 -10.39 -1.76 7.53
CA ARG A 101 -10.49 -1.81 8.99
C ARG A 101 -9.81 -3.05 9.57
N SER A 102 -9.63 -4.07 8.73
CA SER A 102 -9.00 -5.34 9.13
C SER A 102 -8.22 -5.96 7.98
N PHE A 103 -7.34 -6.91 8.32
CA PHE A 103 -6.65 -7.73 7.32
C PHE A 103 -7.61 -8.62 6.52
N ALA A 104 -8.73 -9.05 7.12
CA ALA A 104 -9.74 -9.85 6.41
C ALA A 104 -10.41 -9.02 5.31
N GLU A 105 -10.78 -7.78 5.62
CA GLU A 105 -11.34 -6.84 4.64
C GLU A 105 -10.32 -6.50 3.54
N LEU A 106 -9.04 -6.36 3.89
CA LEU A 106 -7.97 -6.19 2.89
C LEU A 106 -7.88 -7.42 1.97
N ASP A 107 -7.95 -8.63 2.52
CA ASP A 107 -7.90 -9.87 1.74
C ASP A 107 -9.10 -10.02 0.80
N GLU A 108 -10.29 -9.68 1.28
CA GLU A 108 -11.51 -9.62 0.47
C GLU A 108 -11.39 -8.60 -0.67
N CYS A 109 -10.87 -7.40 -0.37
CA CYS A 109 -10.57 -6.39 -1.40
C CYS A 109 -9.60 -6.93 -2.45
N LEU A 110 -8.52 -7.61 -2.02
CA LEU A 110 -7.55 -8.21 -2.93
C LEU A 110 -8.17 -9.31 -3.80
N CYS A 111 -9.01 -10.18 -3.22
CA CYS A 111 -9.73 -11.22 -3.96
C CYS A 111 -10.72 -10.61 -4.97
N SER A 112 -11.41 -9.54 -4.59
CA SER A 112 -12.32 -8.80 -5.47
C SER A 112 -11.57 -8.18 -6.65
N ILE A 113 -10.43 -7.52 -6.40
CA ILE A 113 -9.57 -6.97 -7.46
C ILE A 113 -9.04 -8.08 -8.37
N ALA A 114 -8.57 -9.19 -7.81
CA ALA A 114 -8.07 -10.33 -8.57
C ALA A 114 -9.16 -10.90 -9.50
N SER A 115 -10.38 -11.04 -8.98
CA SER A 115 -11.55 -11.53 -9.71
C SER A 115 -11.97 -10.56 -10.81
N ALA A 116 -12.10 -9.27 -10.50
CA ALA A 116 -12.47 -8.22 -11.45
C ALA A 116 -11.46 -8.12 -12.60
N LYS A 117 -10.16 -8.27 -12.30
CA LYS A 117 -9.09 -8.22 -13.30
C LYS A 117 -8.83 -9.55 -14.00
N LYS A 118 -9.49 -10.64 -13.59
CA LYS A 118 -9.24 -12.00 -14.09
C LYS A 118 -7.75 -12.39 -14.04
N ARG A 119 -7.04 -11.97 -12.98
CA ARG A 119 -5.59 -12.25 -12.79
C ARG A 119 -5.35 -13.09 -11.55
N GLY A 120 -4.41 -14.02 -11.64
CA GLY A 120 -3.92 -14.75 -10.48
C GLY A 120 -3.09 -13.84 -9.57
N PHE A 121 -3.10 -14.10 -8.26
CA PHE A 121 -2.30 -13.38 -7.27
C PHE A 121 -0.82 -13.16 -7.66
N PRO A 122 -0.12 -14.15 -8.28
CA PRO A 122 1.28 -13.96 -8.69
C PRO A 122 1.49 -12.82 -9.72
N THR A 123 0.52 -12.57 -10.60
CA THR A 123 0.57 -11.52 -11.64
C THR A 123 -0.28 -10.29 -11.28
N LEU A 124 -0.98 -10.34 -10.15
CA LEU A 124 -1.82 -9.25 -9.67
C LEU A 124 -0.99 -8.01 -9.35
N LEU A 125 0.15 -8.18 -8.69
CA LEU A 125 1.07 -7.09 -8.36
C LEU A 125 1.56 -6.36 -9.61
N GLU A 126 1.86 -7.09 -10.69
CA GLU A 126 2.25 -6.50 -11.97
C GLU A 126 1.13 -5.68 -12.60
N GLY A 127 -0.10 -6.17 -12.50
CA GLY A 127 -1.27 -5.44 -12.97
C GLY A 127 -1.61 -4.21 -12.14
N ILE A 128 -1.35 -4.24 -10.84
CA ILE A 128 -1.50 -3.08 -9.96
C ILE A 128 -0.41 -2.04 -10.28
N ASP A 129 0.85 -2.48 -10.40
CA ASP A 129 1.98 -1.61 -10.71
C ASP A 129 1.78 -0.85 -12.03
N HIS A 130 1.40 -1.55 -13.11
CA HIS A 130 1.13 -0.91 -14.39
C HIS A 130 -0.04 0.09 -14.33
N GLU A 131 -1.12 -0.24 -13.63
CA GLU A 131 -2.27 0.66 -13.52
C GLU A 131 -1.97 1.89 -12.67
N VAL A 132 -1.26 1.72 -11.56
CA VAL A 132 -0.84 2.82 -10.69
C VAL A 132 0.00 3.81 -11.48
N LYS A 133 0.99 3.33 -12.24
CA LYS A 133 1.83 4.19 -13.09
C LYS A 133 1.03 4.93 -14.16
N GLY A 134 0.20 4.21 -14.92
CA GLY A 134 -0.62 4.84 -15.95
C GLY A 134 -1.59 5.88 -15.40
N LYS A 135 -2.20 5.61 -14.23
CA LYS A 135 -3.09 6.58 -13.56
C LYS A 135 -2.34 7.77 -13.00
N LEU A 136 -1.14 7.56 -12.44
CA LEU A 136 -0.31 8.64 -11.91
C LEU A 136 0.15 9.58 -13.03
N GLU A 137 0.68 9.03 -14.13
CA GLU A 137 1.06 9.81 -15.31
C GLU A 137 -0.13 10.61 -15.87
N PHE A 138 -1.30 9.97 -15.98
CA PHE A 138 -2.51 10.65 -16.43
C PHE A 138 -2.91 11.80 -15.51
N ILE A 139 -2.95 11.59 -14.19
CA ILE A 139 -3.35 12.62 -13.23
C ILE A 139 -2.36 13.79 -13.23
N LEU A 140 -1.06 13.51 -13.23
CA LEU A 140 -0.04 14.55 -13.29
C LEU A 140 -0.14 15.37 -14.58
N GLY A 141 -0.37 14.72 -15.72
CA GLY A 141 -0.58 15.40 -16.99
C GLY A 141 -1.88 16.21 -17.07
N GLN A 142 -2.94 15.78 -16.39
CA GLN A 142 -4.17 16.60 -16.26
C GLN A 142 -3.94 17.81 -15.35
N LYS A 143 -3.21 17.62 -14.26
CA LYS A 143 -2.89 18.69 -13.32
C LYS A 143 -2.08 19.81 -13.98
N GLU A 144 -1.04 19.46 -14.72
CA GLU A 144 -0.22 20.43 -15.46
C GLU A 144 -1.07 21.32 -16.37
N LYS A 145 -2.01 20.70 -17.12
CA LYS A 145 -2.96 21.46 -17.97
C LYS A 145 -3.88 22.37 -17.17
N VAL A 146 -4.37 21.92 -16.01
CA VAL A 146 -5.21 22.74 -15.14
C VAL A 146 -4.41 23.91 -14.58
N ASP A 147 -3.16 23.70 -14.17
CA ASP A 147 -2.28 24.75 -13.65
C ASP A 147 -1.99 25.79 -14.75
N GLU A 148 -1.76 25.36 -16.00
CA GLU A 148 -1.61 26.26 -17.16
C GLU A 148 -2.87 27.08 -17.43
N MET A 149 -4.05 26.44 -17.41
CA MET A 149 -5.33 27.12 -17.60
C MET A 149 -5.60 28.12 -16.48
N GLN A 150 -5.27 27.78 -15.23
CA GLN A 150 -5.43 28.67 -14.10
C GLN A 150 -4.54 29.91 -14.25
N ALA A 151 -3.28 29.75 -14.66
CA ALA A 151 -2.38 30.87 -14.92
C ALA A 151 -2.91 31.81 -16.01
N GLN A 152 -3.54 31.27 -17.07
CA GLN A 152 -4.18 32.08 -18.11
C GLN A 152 -5.38 32.86 -17.57
N VAL A 153 -6.21 32.23 -16.75
CA VAL A 153 -7.36 32.89 -16.11
C VAL A 153 -6.89 34.01 -15.19
N ASP A 154 -5.88 33.76 -14.35
CA ASP A 154 -5.33 34.76 -13.44
C ASP A 154 -4.79 35.97 -14.21
N PHE A 155 -4.07 35.72 -15.31
CA PHE A 155 -3.60 36.78 -16.21
C PHE A 155 -4.77 37.60 -16.80
N MET A 156 -5.84 36.94 -17.25
CA MET A 156 -7.01 37.65 -17.79
C MET A 156 -7.71 38.49 -16.72
N ILE A 157 -7.80 38.00 -15.49
CA ILE A 157 -8.36 38.75 -14.35
C ILE A 157 -7.51 39.99 -14.08
N GLU A 158 -6.18 39.86 -14.06
CA GLU A 158 -5.28 41.00 -13.86
C GLU A 158 -5.45 42.06 -14.95
N GLN A 159 -5.54 41.64 -16.22
CA GLN A 159 -5.79 42.55 -17.34
C GLN A 159 -7.13 43.27 -17.20
N GLN A 160 -8.18 42.56 -16.81
CA GLN A 160 -9.49 43.17 -16.56
C GLN A 160 -9.42 44.23 -15.45
N VAL A 161 -8.72 43.94 -14.34
CA VAL A 161 -8.53 44.89 -13.24
C VAL A 161 -7.76 46.14 -13.70
N VAL A 162 -6.73 45.97 -14.53
CA VAL A 162 -5.97 47.10 -15.10
C VAL A 162 -6.86 47.96 -15.99
N LEU A 163 -7.66 47.34 -16.87
CA LEU A 163 -8.57 48.05 -17.76
C LEU A 163 -9.65 48.83 -17.01
N GLU A 164 -10.26 48.25 -15.97
CA GLU A 164 -11.24 48.94 -15.12
C GLU A 164 -10.62 50.15 -14.40
N ARG A 165 -9.40 50.00 -13.88
CA ARG A 165 -8.66 51.11 -13.25
C ARG A 165 -8.31 52.20 -14.27
N ALA A 166 -7.79 51.83 -15.44
CA ALA A 166 -7.45 52.77 -16.51
C ALA A 166 -8.70 53.53 -16.99
N ARG A 167 -9.83 52.83 -17.15
CA ARG A 167 -11.13 53.44 -17.48
C ARG A 167 -11.52 54.49 -16.44
N THR A 168 -11.37 54.16 -15.14
CA THR A 168 -11.69 55.08 -14.04
C THR A 168 -10.76 56.31 -14.04
N VAL A 169 -9.49 56.16 -14.41
CA VAL A 169 -8.53 57.29 -14.48
C VAL A 169 -8.78 58.17 -15.71
N ILE A 170 -8.99 57.55 -16.88
CA ILE A 170 -9.14 58.25 -18.16
C ILE A 170 -10.51 58.92 -18.27
N PHE A 171 -11.55 58.20 -17.89
CA PHE A 171 -12.95 58.66 -17.95
C PHE A 171 -13.48 59.08 -16.58
N GLY A 172 -12.56 59.36 -15.64
CA GLY A 172 -12.87 59.78 -14.28
C GLY A 172 -14.02 60.76 -14.24
N VAL A 173 -15.08 60.30 -13.56
CA VAL A 173 -16.36 60.96 -13.34
C VAL A 173 -16.14 62.44 -13.02
N ARG A 174 -16.52 63.32 -13.95
CA ARG A 174 -16.86 64.71 -13.60
C ARG A 174 -18.06 64.63 -12.67
N GLN A 175 -17.85 64.92 -11.37
CA GLN A 175 -18.95 65.33 -10.50
C GLN A 175 -19.62 66.58 -11.07
#